data_AF-A0A1X7VQ16-F1
#
_entry.id   AF-A0A1X7VQ16-F1
#
_cell.length_a   1.000
_cell.length_b   1.000
_cell.length_c   1.000
_cell.angle_alpha   90.00
_cell.angle_beta   90.00
_cell.angle_gamma   90.00
#
_symmetry.space_group_name_H-M   'P 1'
#
loop_
_entity.id
_entity.type
_entity.pdbx_description
1 polymer ?
#
loop_
_entity_poly.entity_id
_entity_poly.type
_entity_poly.pdbx_seq_one_letter_code
_entity_poly.pdbx_strand_id
1 'polypeptide(L)'
;MRQVTCVFKAKNMEEQLAGLGIEGSMAAASAISSNAENYTNNPMIEQLWAIKAIKYAETHMRLLKAADAKSLSLTKYDDEMYQKLQEDFSDIDVKCLDPDSIKSAEAKERWRPFCNSYEEMIQDFNFGTLLRIDPSKDYSEDNTILVPRAQFIAIEVARNRLGLNSVHHSQ
;
A
#
# COMPACT_ATOMS: atom_id res chain seq x y z
N MET A 1 -10.89 -14.42 5.59
CA MET A 1 -12.19 -13.71 5.62
C MET A 1 -12.26 -12.46 6.54
N ARG A 2 -11.28 -12.17 7.41
CA ARG A 2 -11.32 -10.97 8.29
C ARG A 2 -10.94 -9.63 7.64
N GLN A 3 -10.40 -9.62 6.42
CA GLN A 3 -9.82 -8.41 5.81
C GLN A 3 -10.86 -7.53 5.08
N VAL A 4 -11.88 -8.13 4.49
CA VAL A 4 -12.92 -7.44 3.71
C VAL A 4 -13.81 -6.57 4.64
N THR A 5 -14.04 -7.05 5.87
CA THR A 5 -14.83 -6.36 6.90
C THR A 5 -14.19 -5.05 7.40
N CYS A 6 -12.88 -4.87 7.21
CA CYS A 6 -12.16 -3.68 7.66
C CYS A 6 -12.36 -2.49 6.70
N VAL A 7 -12.43 -2.77 5.39
CA VAL A 7 -12.62 -1.75 4.34
C VAL A 7 -14.05 -1.21 4.35
N PHE A 8 -15.06 -2.08 4.51
CA PHE A 8 -16.47 -1.66 4.65
C PHE A 8 -16.71 -0.83 5.91
N LYS A 9 -16.06 -1.17 7.03
CA LYS A 9 -16.10 -0.37 8.26
C LYS A 9 -15.44 1.01 8.08
N ALA A 10 -14.39 1.11 7.27
CA ALA A 10 -13.71 2.38 7.01
C ALA A 10 -14.56 3.35 6.19
N LYS A 11 -15.28 2.89 5.16
CA LYS A 11 -16.23 3.73 4.39
C LYS A 11 -17.36 4.29 5.26
N ASN A 12 -17.96 3.45 6.11
CA ASN A 12 -18.97 3.89 7.09
C ASN A 12 -18.40 4.88 8.13
N MET A 13 -17.09 4.85 8.36
CA MET A 13 -16.40 5.70 9.33
C MET A 13 -15.97 7.05 8.75
N GLU A 14 -15.71 7.15 7.44
CA GLU A 14 -15.52 8.44 6.75
C GLU A 14 -16.78 9.31 6.83
N GLU A 15 -17.98 8.71 6.72
CA GLU A 15 -19.25 9.41 6.96
C GLU A 15 -19.39 9.90 8.41
N GLN A 16 -18.82 9.19 9.40
CA GLN A 16 -18.84 9.63 10.80
C GLN A 16 -17.78 10.70 11.12
N LEU A 17 -16.61 10.67 10.45
CA LEU A 17 -15.54 11.66 10.64
C LEU A 17 -15.83 13.00 9.95
N ALA A 18 -16.63 13.01 8.88
CA ALA A 18 -17.11 14.25 8.27
C ALA A 18 -17.92 15.13 9.25
N GLY A 19 -18.39 14.57 10.37
CA GLY A 19 -19.07 15.29 11.45
C GLY A 19 -18.18 15.92 12.52
N LEU A 20 -16.88 15.60 12.58
CA LEU A 20 -15.96 16.09 13.62
C LEU A 20 -14.97 17.10 13.02
N GLY A 21 -15.20 18.37 13.34
CA GLY A 21 -14.43 19.51 12.84
C GLY A 21 -12.95 19.56 13.22
N ILE A 22 -12.33 20.67 12.79
CA ILE A 22 -10.88 20.95 12.62
C ILE A 22 -10.02 20.70 13.88
N GLU A 23 -10.58 20.61 15.08
CA GLU A 23 -9.84 20.44 16.32
C GLU A 23 -9.25 19.04 16.54
N GLY A 24 -9.82 17.99 15.90
CA GLY A 24 -9.34 16.60 16.04
C GLY A 24 -8.02 16.30 15.32
N SER A 25 -7.57 17.17 14.41
CA SER A 25 -6.45 16.88 13.50
C SER A 25 -5.06 17.08 14.13
N MET A 26 -4.90 17.92 15.17
CA MET A 26 -3.57 18.21 15.73
C MET A 26 -3.11 17.20 16.79
N ALA A 27 -4.01 16.57 17.54
CA ALA A 27 -3.64 15.56 18.54
C ALA A 27 -3.19 14.23 17.89
N ALA A 28 -3.71 13.92 16.71
CA ALA A 28 -3.38 12.68 15.99
C ALA A 28 -1.94 12.66 15.45
N ALA A 29 -1.37 13.82 15.09
CA ALA A 29 -0.02 13.89 14.52
C ALA A 29 1.09 13.60 15.55
N SER A 30 0.88 13.99 16.82
CA SER A 30 1.88 13.83 17.89
C SER A 30 2.00 12.38 18.40
N ALA A 31 0.99 11.53 18.19
CA ALA A 31 0.98 10.16 18.74
C ALA A 31 1.66 9.13 17.82
N ILE A 32 2.11 9.53 16.63
CA ILE A 32 2.64 8.61 15.60
C ILE A 32 4.16 8.39 15.74
N SER A 33 4.87 9.20 16.54
CA SER A 33 6.34 9.24 16.48
C SER A 33 7.10 8.42 17.54
N SER A 34 6.47 7.66 18.43
CA SER A 34 7.25 6.90 19.43
C SER A 34 6.58 5.60 19.89
N ASN A 35 7.33 4.51 19.72
CA ASN A 35 7.20 3.18 20.33
C ASN A 35 6.33 2.13 19.62
N ALA A 36 6.99 1.35 18.77
CA ALA A 36 6.52 0.11 18.15
C ALA A 36 6.15 -1.03 19.13
N GLU A 37 6.56 -0.95 20.40
CA GLU A 37 6.45 -2.07 21.34
C GLU A 37 5.18 -2.06 22.22
N ASN A 38 4.32 -1.05 22.09
CA ASN A 38 3.11 -0.94 22.92
C ASN A 38 1.80 -0.93 22.12
N TYR A 39 1.81 -1.49 20.89
CA TYR A 39 0.60 -1.66 20.09
C TYR A 39 -0.23 -2.85 20.58
N THR A 40 -0.74 -2.72 21.81
CA THR A 40 -1.97 -3.39 22.23
C THR A 40 -3.06 -3.05 21.22
N ASN A 41 -3.87 -4.05 20.90
CA ASN A 41 -4.99 -4.08 19.97
C ASN A 41 -6.02 -2.95 20.25
N ASN A 42 -5.64 -1.71 19.93
CA ASN A 42 -6.39 -0.50 20.25
C ASN A 42 -7.15 -0.09 18.98
N PRO A 43 -8.49 -0.17 18.96
CA PRO A 43 -9.28 0.04 17.75
C PRO A 43 -9.05 1.42 17.11
N MET A 44 -8.64 2.41 17.90
CA MET A 44 -8.27 3.74 17.40
C MET A 44 -7.01 3.72 16.51
N ILE A 45 -6.01 2.90 16.84
CA ILE A 45 -4.78 2.78 16.04
C ILE A 45 -5.07 2.07 14.71
N GLU A 46 -5.88 1.01 14.75
CA GLU A 46 -6.31 0.31 13.52
C GLU A 46 -7.07 1.25 12.58
N GLN A 47 -7.93 2.12 13.13
CA GLN A 47 -8.65 3.13 12.36
C GLN A 47 -7.71 4.16 11.74
N LEU A 48 -6.73 4.66 12.50
CA LEU A 48 -5.74 5.60 11.97
C LEU A 48 -4.90 4.99 10.84
N TRP A 49 -4.55 3.70 10.97
CA TRP A 49 -3.85 2.98 9.90
C TRP A 49 -4.72 2.80 8.67
N ALA A 50 -5.99 2.43 8.82
CA ALA A 50 -6.93 2.33 7.71
C ALA A 50 -7.10 3.65 6.97
N ILE A 51 -7.29 4.77 7.70
CA ILE A 51 -7.40 6.11 7.12
C ILE A 51 -6.12 6.49 6.37
N LYS A 52 -4.94 6.23 6.96
CA LYS A 52 -3.65 6.52 6.29
C LYS A 52 -3.49 5.68 5.01
N ALA A 53 -3.90 4.41 5.02
CA ALA A 53 -3.83 3.53 3.86
C ALA A 53 -4.77 3.95 2.73
N ILE A 54 -6.00 4.38 3.06
CA ILE A 54 -6.98 4.91 2.09
C ILE A 54 -6.46 6.19 1.46
N LYS A 55 -6.05 7.17 2.27
CA LYS A 55 -5.47 8.44 1.77
C LYS A 55 -4.27 8.19 0.85
N TYR A 56 -3.44 7.21 1.19
CA TYR A 56 -2.31 6.80 0.36
C TYR A 56 -2.77 6.24 -0.99
N ALA A 57 -3.78 5.35 -1.01
CA ALA A 57 -4.37 4.80 -2.22
C ALA A 57 -4.99 5.87 -3.12
N GLU A 58 -5.75 6.81 -2.55
CA GLU A 58 -6.33 7.94 -3.28
C GLU A 58 -5.26 8.85 -3.89
N THR A 59 -4.21 9.15 -3.12
CA THR A 59 -3.10 9.97 -3.59
C THR A 59 -2.35 9.28 -4.72
N HIS A 60 -2.09 7.98 -4.56
CA HIS A 60 -1.46 7.16 -5.58
C HIS A 60 -2.30 7.13 -6.88
N MET A 61 -3.61 6.91 -6.78
CA MET A 61 -4.50 6.92 -7.94
C MET A 61 -4.51 8.29 -8.63
N ARG A 62 -4.52 9.39 -7.86
CA ARG A 62 -4.42 10.74 -8.40
C ARG A 62 -3.11 10.95 -9.16
N LEU A 63 -1.98 10.45 -8.64
CA LEU A 63 -0.68 10.52 -9.31
C LEU A 63 -0.70 9.78 -10.64
N LEU A 64 -1.29 8.58 -10.69
CA LEU A 64 -1.40 7.79 -11.93
C LEU A 64 -2.28 8.45 -13.00
N LYS A 65 -3.31 9.19 -12.59
CA LYS A 65 -4.16 9.97 -13.52
C LYS A 65 -3.45 11.24 -13.99
N ALA A 66 -2.71 11.91 -13.10
CA ALA A 66 -2.07 13.18 -13.39
C ALA A 66 -0.73 13.08 -14.14
N ALA A 67 0.02 11.99 -13.96
CA ALA A 67 1.38 11.84 -14.49
C ALA A 67 1.54 10.54 -15.30
N ASP A 68 2.47 10.54 -16.25
CA ASP A 68 2.84 9.32 -16.97
C ASP A 68 3.54 8.35 -16.01
N ALA A 69 2.95 7.16 -15.88
CA ALA A 69 3.44 6.07 -15.04
C ALA A 69 4.92 5.72 -15.29
N LYS A 70 5.41 5.82 -16.53
CA LYS A 70 6.82 5.51 -16.85
C LYS A 70 7.81 6.53 -16.28
N SER A 71 7.36 7.77 -16.08
CA SER A 71 8.15 8.87 -15.51
C SER A 71 8.02 8.98 -13.99
N LEU A 72 7.10 8.23 -13.39
CA LEU A 72 6.78 8.31 -11.97
C LEU A 72 7.78 7.48 -11.15
N SER A 73 8.64 8.17 -10.41
CA SER A 73 9.51 7.55 -9.40
C SER A 73 8.87 7.62 -8.01
N LEU A 74 8.64 6.46 -7.37
CA LEU A 74 8.10 6.38 -6.02
C LEU A 74 9.20 6.58 -4.97
N THR A 75 10.40 6.05 -5.23
CA THR A 75 11.58 6.17 -4.38
C THR A 75 12.84 6.37 -5.19
N LYS A 76 13.94 6.70 -4.50
CA LYS A 76 15.28 6.78 -5.11
C LYS A 76 15.88 5.40 -5.43
N TYR A 77 15.29 4.34 -4.89
CA TYR A 77 15.79 2.96 -4.99
C TYR A 77 14.92 2.10 -5.92
N ASP A 78 14.05 2.71 -6.73
CA ASP A 78 13.10 2.01 -7.59
C ASP A 78 13.80 0.99 -8.52
N ASP A 79 14.91 1.38 -9.16
CA ASP A 79 15.67 0.47 -10.03
C ASP A 79 16.22 -0.75 -9.28
N GLU A 80 16.74 -0.56 -8.07
CA GLU A 80 17.28 -1.65 -7.24
C GLU A 80 16.15 -2.58 -6.76
N MET A 81 15.04 -2.01 -6.29
CA MET A 81 13.87 -2.79 -5.88
C MET A 81 13.28 -3.60 -7.02
N TYR A 82 13.25 -3.03 -8.23
CA TYR A 82 12.78 -3.74 -9.42
C TYR A 82 13.68 -4.91 -9.80
N GLN A 83 15.01 -4.71 -9.80
CA GLN A 83 15.96 -5.79 -10.08
C GLN A 83 15.82 -6.92 -9.07
N LYS A 84 15.81 -6.58 -7.78
CA LYS A 84 15.69 -7.56 -6.70
C LYS A 84 14.35 -8.29 -6.72
N LEU A 85 13.26 -7.61 -7.08
CA LEU A 85 11.97 -8.24 -7.30
C LEU A 85 12.04 -9.26 -8.45
N GLN A 86 12.70 -8.93 -9.56
CA GLN A 86 12.85 -9.88 -10.67
C GLN A 86 13.73 -11.08 -10.30
N GLU A 87 14.79 -10.87 -9.52
CA GLU A 87 15.68 -11.95 -9.07
C GLU A 87 14.97 -12.88 -8.07
N ASP A 88 14.41 -12.32 -7.00
CA ASP A 88 13.81 -13.08 -5.92
C ASP A 88 12.39 -13.59 -6.26
N PHE A 89 11.68 -12.93 -7.16
CA PHE A 89 10.27 -13.16 -7.47
C PHE A 89 9.95 -13.12 -8.97
N SER A 90 10.80 -13.74 -9.78
CA SER A 90 10.58 -13.91 -11.24
C SER A 90 9.25 -14.60 -11.61
N ASP A 91 8.68 -15.37 -10.70
CA ASP A 91 7.42 -16.11 -10.90
C ASP A 91 6.16 -15.25 -10.66
N ILE A 92 6.30 -14.06 -10.05
CA ILE A 92 5.16 -13.20 -9.73
C ILE A 92 4.69 -12.44 -10.96
N ASP A 93 3.43 -12.66 -11.35
CA ASP A 93 2.77 -11.85 -12.37
C ASP A 93 2.25 -10.54 -11.77
N VAL A 94 2.98 -9.46 -12.01
CA VAL A 94 2.61 -8.11 -11.55
C VAL A 94 1.38 -7.54 -12.27
N LYS A 95 0.94 -8.13 -13.39
CA LYS A 95 -0.28 -7.72 -14.11
C LYS A 95 -1.54 -8.24 -13.45
N CYS A 96 -1.53 -9.48 -12.96
CA CYS A 96 -2.65 -10.06 -12.25
C CYS A 96 -2.13 -10.76 -11.00
N LEU A 97 -2.16 -10.04 -9.87
CA LEU A 97 -1.65 -10.60 -8.63
C LEU A 97 -2.61 -11.63 -8.07
N ASP A 98 -2.11 -12.82 -7.78
CA ASP A 98 -2.88 -13.79 -7.01
C ASP A 98 -2.82 -13.43 -5.51
N PRO A 99 -3.98 -13.21 -4.83
CA PRO A 99 -4.00 -12.86 -3.42
C PRO A 99 -3.39 -13.94 -2.51
N ASP A 100 -3.51 -15.22 -2.88
CA ASP A 100 -2.96 -16.34 -2.10
C ASP A 100 -1.44 -16.40 -2.26
N SER A 101 -0.90 -16.08 -3.43
CA SER A 101 0.56 -15.95 -3.66
C SER A 101 1.22 -14.82 -2.87
N ILE A 102 0.46 -13.90 -2.27
CA ILE A 102 0.98 -12.86 -1.37
C ILE A 102 0.62 -13.15 0.09
N LYS A 103 -0.55 -13.73 0.36
CA LYS A 103 -1.06 -13.95 1.72
C LYS A 103 -0.65 -15.29 2.32
N SER A 104 -0.21 -16.24 1.50
CA SER A 104 0.27 -17.57 1.93
C SER A 104 1.41 -17.45 2.93
N ALA A 105 1.55 -18.45 3.80
CA ALA A 105 2.64 -18.51 4.78
C ALA A 105 4.01 -18.50 4.09
N GLU A 106 4.16 -19.30 3.03
CA GLU A 106 5.39 -19.42 2.23
C GLU A 106 5.76 -18.07 1.58
N ALA A 107 4.75 -17.37 1.05
CA ALA A 107 4.94 -16.05 0.47
C ALA A 107 5.44 -15.05 1.51
N LYS A 108 4.83 -15.04 2.71
CA LYS A 108 5.26 -14.15 3.80
C LYS A 108 6.70 -14.43 4.24
N GLU A 109 7.12 -15.68 4.25
CA GLU A 109 8.51 -16.04 4.56
C GLU A 109 9.49 -15.55 3.50
N ARG A 110 9.12 -15.58 2.21
CA ARG A 110 9.93 -15.00 1.13
C ARG A 110 9.95 -13.47 1.16
N TRP A 111 8.81 -12.84 1.44
CA TRP A 111 8.71 -11.38 1.44
C TRP A 111 9.33 -10.72 2.68
N ARG A 112 9.42 -11.42 3.82
CA ARG A 112 10.07 -10.91 5.03
C ARG A 112 11.50 -10.41 4.82
N PRO A 113 12.45 -11.23 4.31
CA PRO A 113 13.82 -10.78 4.08
C PRO A 113 13.89 -9.65 3.04
N PHE A 114 13.02 -9.69 2.01
CA PHE A 114 12.92 -8.61 1.04
C PHE A 114 12.56 -7.29 1.73
N CYS A 115 11.48 -7.25 2.52
CA CYS A 115 11.04 -6.04 3.22
C CYS A 115 12.08 -5.54 4.22
N ASN A 116 12.69 -6.44 5.00
CA ASN A 116 13.71 -6.07 6.00
C ASN A 116 14.97 -5.48 5.35
N SER A 117 15.30 -5.88 4.12
CA SER A 117 16.46 -5.30 3.41
C SER A 117 16.28 -3.81 3.06
N TYR A 118 15.05 -3.29 3.15
CA TYR A 118 14.72 -1.90 2.89
C TYR A 118 14.29 -1.12 4.15
N GLU A 119 14.42 -1.70 5.34
CA GLU A 119 14.02 -1.07 6.61
C GLU A 119 14.73 0.27 6.85
N GLU A 120 16.04 0.33 6.60
CA GLU A 120 16.83 1.54 6.77
C GLU A 120 16.71 2.53 5.60
N MET A 121 16.23 2.05 4.44
CA MET A 121 16.15 2.83 3.20
C MET A 121 14.77 3.48 3.00
N ILE A 122 13.70 2.79 3.40
CA ILE A 122 12.31 3.19 3.18
C ILE A 122 11.67 3.52 4.52
N GLN A 123 11.33 4.79 4.70
CA GLN A 123 10.55 5.22 5.86
C GLN A 123 9.18 4.52 5.87
N ASP A 124 8.77 4.02 7.04
CA ASP A 124 7.52 3.29 7.21
C ASP A 124 7.43 2.04 6.29
N PHE A 125 8.54 1.31 6.06
CA PHE A 125 8.58 0.14 5.15
C PHE A 125 7.52 -0.93 5.49
N ASN A 126 7.20 -1.08 6.77
CA ASN A 126 6.26 -2.05 7.32
C ASN A 126 4.81 -1.52 7.41
N PHE A 127 4.57 -0.27 7.02
CA PHE A 127 3.24 0.33 7.07
C PHE A 127 2.30 -0.35 6.07
N GLY A 128 1.08 -0.67 6.52
CA GLY A 128 0.06 -1.31 5.69
C GLY A 128 -0.50 -0.36 4.64
N THR A 129 -0.28 -0.69 3.38
CA THR A 129 -0.76 0.05 2.20
C THR A 129 -1.71 -0.80 1.37
N LEU A 130 -2.61 -0.14 0.64
CA LEU A 130 -3.54 -0.80 -0.26
C LEU A 130 -2.87 -0.95 -1.64
N LEU A 131 -2.76 -2.19 -2.10
CA LEU A 131 -2.25 -2.57 -3.41
C LEU A 131 -3.38 -3.11 -4.28
N ARG A 132 -3.37 -2.76 -5.56
CA ARG A 132 -4.34 -3.26 -6.54
C ARG A 132 -3.94 -4.64 -7.06
N ILE A 133 -4.91 -5.54 -7.18
CA ILE A 133 -4.72 -6.87 -7.78
C ILE A 133 -4.48 -6.73 -9.28
N ASP A 134 -5.41 -6.05 -9.95
CA ASP A 134 -5.34 -5.69 -11.37
C ASP A 134 -5.03 -4.18 -11.48
N PRO A 135 -3.89 -3.79 -12.09
CA PRO A 135 -3.51 -2.39 -12.25
C PRO A 135 -4.43 -1.64 -13.21
N SER A 136 -5.21 -2.33 -14.04
CA SER A 136 -6.13 -1.74 -15.01
C SER A 136 -7.40 -1.16 -14.37
N LYS A 137 -7.71 -1.58 -13.14
CA LYS A 137 -8.91 -1.17 -12.40
C LYS A 137 -8.57 -0.19 -11.29
N ASP A 138 -9.55 0.58 -10.84
CA ASP A 138 -9.41 1.42 -9.64
C ASP A 138 -9.36 0.57 -8.35
N TYR A 139 -9.04 1.23 -7.24
CA TYR A 139 -9.15 0.65 -5.90
C TYR A 139 -10.61 0.32 -5.61
N SER A 140 -10.89 -0.98 -5.44
CA SER A 140 -12.21 -1.51 -5.06
C SER A 140 -12.02 -2.67 -4.09
N GLU A 141 -13.07 -3.05 -3.38
CA GLU A 141 -13.03 -4.10 -2.36
C GLU A 141 -12.53 -5.45 -2.92
N ASP A 142 -12.98 -5.81 -4.11
CA ASP A 142 -12.58 -7.04 -4.79
C ASP A 142 -11.22 -6.94 -5.50
N ASN A 143 -10.72 -5.73 -5.75
CA ASN A 143 -9.46 -5.48 -6.46
C ASN A 143 -8.32 -5.01 -5.54
N THR A 144 -8.49 -5.03 -4.23
CA THR A 144 -7.51 -4.44 -3.30
C THR A 144 -7.04 -5.43 -2.25
N ILE A 145 -5.74 -5.45 -1.99
CA ILE A 145 -5.11 -6.23 -0.93
C ILE A 145 -4.26 -5.33 -0.04
N LEU A 146 -4.17 -5.67 1.25
CA LEU A 146 -3.31 -4.98 2.20
C LEU A 146 -1.91 -5.60 2.16
N VAL A 147 -0.90 -4.78 1.87
CA VAL A 147 0.51 -5.18 1.83
C VAL A 147 1.39 -4.14 2.51
N PRO A 148 2.56 -4.53 3.06
CA PRO A 148 3.57 -3.58 3.51
C PRO A 148 4.00 -2.62 2.39
N ARG A 149 4.34 -1.40 2.75
CA ARG A 149 4.78 -0.34 1.84
C ARG A 149 5.94 -0.78 0.94
N ALA A 150 6.91 -1.52 1.47
CA ALA A 150 8.02 -2.04 0.66
C ALA A 150 7.54 -2.96 -0.48
N GLN A 151 6.55 -3.83 -0.22
CA GLN A 151 5.97 -4.70 -1.24
C GLN A 151 5.18 -3.90 -2.26
N PHE A 152 4.40 -2.92 -1.79
CA PHE A 152 3.66 -2.01 -2.66
C PHE A 152 4.61 -1.30 -3.65
N ILE A 153 5.70 -0.71 -3.15
CA ILE A 153 6.65 0.02 -3.99
C ILE A 153 7.27 -0.92 -5.02
N ALA A 154 7.78 -2.09 -4.62
CA ALA A 154 8.40 -3.03 -5.56
C ALA A 154 7.47 -3.41 -6.71
N ILE A 155 6.22 -3.79 -6.39
CA ILE A 155 5.24 -4.22 -7.39
C ILE A 155 4.82 -3.05 -8.29
N GLU A 156 4.60 -1.88 -7.71
CA GLU A 156 4.10 -0.73 -8.46
C GLU A 156 5.18 -0.08 -9.34
N VAL A 157 6.44 -0.12 -8.90
CA VAL A 157 7.60 0.19 -9.76
C VAL A 157 7.65 -0.76 -10.95
N ALA A 158 7.48 -2.08 -10.73
CA ALA A 158 7.47 -3.04 -11.82
C ALA A 158 6.35 -2.75 -12.84
N ARG A 159 5.16 -2.40 -12.36
CA ARG A 159 4.02 -2.00 -13.21
C ARG A 159 4.28 -0.72 -13.99
N ASN A 160 4.92 0.26 -13.38
CA ASN A 160 5.33 1.51 -14.03
C ASN A 160 6.32 1.24 -15.16
N ARG A 161 7.34 0.40 -14.92
CA ARG A 161 8.34 0.01 -15.93
C ARG A 161 7.72 -0.75 -17.10
N LEU A 162 6.78 -1.66 -16.81
CA LEU A 162 6.05 -2.40 -17.83
C LEU A 162 4.96 -1.58 -18.54
N GLY A 163 4.69 -0.35 -18.09
CA GLY A 163 3.64 0.51 -18.66
C GLY A 163 2.22 0.05 -18.36
N LEU A 164 2.02 -0.86 -17.40
CA LEU A 164 0.72 -1.39 -17.03
C LEU A 164 -0.17 -0.32 -16.39
N ASN A 165 0.44 0.67 -15.74
CA ASN A 165 -0.25 1.79 -15.09
C ASN A 165 -0.60 2.94 -16.04
N SER A 166 -0.06 2.95 -17.27
CA SER A 166 -0.31 4.03 -18.24
C SER A 166 -1.77 4.10 -18.71
N VAL A 167 -2.56 3.04 -18.50
CA VAL A 167 -4.00 3.00 -18.82
C VAL A 167 -4.82 4.08 -18.12
N HIS A 168 -4.36 4.59 -16.97
CA HIS A 168 -5.09 5.61 -16.19
C HIS A 168 -4.80 7.05 -16.62
N HIS A 169 -3.71 7.29 -17.36
CA HIS A 169 -3.30 8.64 -17.76
C HIS A 169 -4.05 9.14 -19.00
N SER A 170 -4.60 8.24 -19.81
CA SER A 170 -5.27 8.57 -21.09
C SER A 170 -6.79 8.73 -20.97
N GLN A 171 -7.33 8.84 -19.75
CA GLN A 171 -8.76 9.00 -19.47
C GLN A 171 -9.12 10.47 -19.19
#